data_AF-A0A933R061-F1
#
_entry.id   AF-A0A933R061-F1
#
_cell.length_a   1.000
_cell.length_b   1.000
_cell.length_c   1.000
_cell.angle_alpha   90.00
_cell.angle_beta   90.00
_cell.angle_gamma   90.00
#
_symmetry.space_group_name_H-M   'P 1'
#
loop_
_entity.id
_entity.type
_entity.pdbx_description
1 polymer ?
#
loop_
_entity_poly.entity_id
_entity_poly.type
_entity_poly.pdbx_seq_one_letter_code
_entity_poly.pdbx_strand_id
1 'polypeptide(L)'
;MPRATLIMALLLTGAVQAAETTGMPMSSTQAAPEVSGSATRAWLELQRSGQSAAPVRPMSGEAASHVYRRYLRSFDHPLPMFFERESGIAPEQ
;
A
#
# COMPACT_ATOMS: atom_id res chain seq x y z
N MET A 1 13.88 -23.28 -34.76
CA MET A 1 12.86 -23.99 -33.96
C MET A 1 12.13 -22.97 -33.09
N PRO A 2 10.80 -22.83 -33.25
CA PRO A 2 9.99 -21.76 -32.63
C PRO A 2 9.29 -22.23 -31.34
N ARG A 3 9.11 -21.33 -30.36
CA ARG A 3 8.08 -21.45 -29.30
C ARG A 3 7.54 -20.03 -29.03
N ALA A 4 6.48 -19.63 -29.72
CA ALA A 4 5.07 -19.80 -29.33
C ALA A 4 4.69 -18.76 -28.25
N THR A 5 4.01 -17.66 -28.61
CA THR A 5 2.54 -17.45 -28.53
C THR A 5 1.96 -17.64 -27.12
N LEU A 6 1.00 -16.91 -26.57
CA LEU A 6 0.11 -15.81 -26.98
C LEU A 6 -0.93 -15.76 -25.81
N ILE A 7 -1.35 -14.55 -25.42
CA ILE A 7 -2.68 -14.12 -24.88
C ILE A 7 -3.47 -15.10 -24.00
N MET A 8 -3.97 -14.61 -22.85
CA MET A 8 -5.40 -14.81 -22.51
C MET A 8 -5.86 -13.85 -21.40
N ALA A 9 -6.75 -12.94 -21.79
CA ALA A 9 -7.60 -12.15 -20.91
C ALA A 9 -8.79 -13.01 -20.46
N LEU A 10 -9.25 -12.87 -19.21
CA LEU A 10 -10.59 -13.37 -18.88
C LEU A 10 -11.32 -12.43 -17.91
N LEU A 11 -12.24 -11.66 -18.50
CA LEU A 11 -13.39 -11.07 -17.84
C LEU A 11 -14.32 -12.18 -17.34
N LEU A 12 -14.85 -12.04 -16.12
CA LEU A 12 -16.07 -12.73 -15.69
C LEU A 12 -16.98 -11.75 -14.95
N THR A 13 -18.00 -11.31 -15.67
CA THR A 13 -19.24 -10.73 -15.14
C THR A 13 -20.03 -11.82 -14.42
N GLY A 14 -20.55 -11.53 -13.23
CA GLY A 14 -21.52 -12.38 -12.53
C GLY A 14 -22.61 -11.51 -11.91
N ALA A 15 -23.81 -11.54 -12.50
CA ALA A 15 -25.02 -10.96 -11.94
C ALA A 15 -25.47 -11.75 -10.71
N VAL A 16 -25.82 -11.08 -9.61
CA VAL A 16 -26.56 -11.68 -8.51
C VAL A 16 -27.82 -10.87 -8.25
N GLN A 17 -28.91 -11.62 -8.20
CA GLN A 17 -30.30 -11.20 -8.20
C GLN A 17 -30.73 -10.44 -6.95
N ALA A 18 -31.75 -9.60 -7.12
CA ALA A 18 -32.60 -9.09 -6.07
C ALA A 18 -33.30 -10.26 -5.34
N ALA A 19 -33.13 -10.32 -4.02
CA ALA A 19 -33.99 -11.10 -3.14
C ALA A 19 -34.61 -10.13 -2.12
N GLU A 20 -35.92 -10.27 -2.00
CA GLU A 20 -36.86 -9.33 -1.43
C GLU A 20 -36.74 -9.25 0.09
N THR A 21 -36.83 -8.04 0.63
CA THR A 21 -36.64 -7.74 2.05
C THR A 21 -37.90 -8.12 2.85
N THR A 22 -37.97 -9.37 3.32
CA THR A 22 -38.92 -9.73 4.38
C THR A 22 -38.23 -9.54 5.73
N GLY A 23 -38.67 -8.52 6.47
CA GLY A 23 -38.03 -8.08 7.71
C GLY A 23 -38.13 -9.06 8.87
N MET A 24 -37.21 -8.90 9.83
CA MET A 24 -37.36 -9.16 11.28
C MET A 24 -36.05 -8.79 12.01
N PRO A 25 -36.02 -8.77 13.35
CA PRO A 25 -35.75 -7.63 14.22
C PRO A 25 -34.29 -7.11 14.22
N MET A 26 -34.10 -5.79 14.18
CA MET A 26 -32.81 -5.16 14.46
C MET A 26 -32.60 -5.02 15.97
N SER A 27 -32.06 -6.06 16.59
CA SER A 27 -31.21 -5.92 17.76
C SER A 27 -30.11 -6.98 17.69
N SER A 28 -29.14 -6.73 16.81
CA SER A 28 -27.79 -7.22 17.01
C SER A 28 -26.96 -6.06 17.55
N THR A 29 -26.70 -6.05 18.86
CA THR A 29 -25.43 -5.47 19.32
C THR A 29 -24.37 -6.34 18.68
N GLN A 30 -23.87 -5.91 17.52
CA GLN A 30 -22.71 -6.50 16.87
C GLN A 30 -21.58 -6.38 17.88
N ALA A 31 -21.24 -7.47 18.58
CA ALA A 31 -20.01 -7.53 19.33
C ALA A 31 -18.89 -7.15 18.35
N ALA A 32 -18.10 -6.13 18.69
CA ALA A 32 -16.96 -5.74 17.88
C ALA A 32 -16.10 -6.99 17.68
N PRO A 33 -15.72 -7.35 16.44
CA PRO A 33 -14.92 -8.53 16.22
C PRO A 33 -13.61 -8.37 17.01
N GLU A 34 -13.30 -9.36 17.86
CA GLU A 34 -12.00 -9.48 18.50
C GLU A 34 -10.93 -9.45 17.41
N VAL A 35 -10.22 -8.32 17.29
CA VAL A 35 -9.19 -8.16 16.26
C VAL A 35 -7.98 -8.98 16.70
N SER A 36 -7.94 -10.25 16.29
CA SER A 36 -6.78 -11.10 16.56
C SER A 36 -5.54 -10.50 15.88
N GLY A 37 -4.49 -10.23 16.64
CA GLY A 37 -3.21 -9.74 16.09
C GLY A 37 -2.44 -10.79 15.25
N SER A 38 -3.10 -11.89 14.86
CA SER A 38 -2.50 -12.99 14.10
C SER A 38 -2.09 -12.53 12.70
N ALA A 39 -2.96 -11.81 12.00
CA ALA A 39 -2.68 -11.24 10.69
C ALA A 39 -1.49 -10.27 10.75
N THR A 40 -1.46 -9.38 11.74
CA THR A 40 -0.34 -8.45 11.94
C THR A 40 0.98 -9.18 12.14
N ARG A 41 1.01 -10.22 12.99
CA ARG A 41 2.23 -11.03 13.21
C ARG A 41 2.67 -11.75 11.94
N ALA A 42 1.74 -12.29 11.16
CA ALA A 42 2.06 -12.94 9.88
C ALA A 42 2.69 -11.96 8.88
N TRP A 43 2.16 -10.73 8.77
CA TRP A 43 2.75 -9.70 7.92
C TRP A 43 4.14 -9.28 8.36
N LEU A 44 4.35 -9.09 9.67
CA LEU A 44 5.66 -8.77 10.22
C LEU A 44 6.67 -9.89 10.00
N GLU A 45 6.25 -11.15 10.12
CA GLU A 45 7.13 -12.28 9.83
C GLU A 45 7.52 -12.35 8.35
N LEU A 46 6.57 -12.12 7.44
CA LEU A 46 6.84 -12.07 6.01
C LEU A 46 7.84 -10.94 5.67
N GLN A 47 7.68 -9.76 6.27
CA GLN A 47 8.60 -8.63 6.10
C GLN A 47 9.99 -8.94 6.66
N ARG A 48 10.07 -9.46 7.89
CA ARG A 48 11.32 -9.77 8.59
C ARG A 48 12.11 -10.87 7.90
N SER A 49 11.43 -11.92 7.47
CA SER A 49 12.06 -13.07 6.84
C SER A 49 12.61 -12.78 5.45
N GLY A 50 12.13 -11.71 4.80
CA GLY A 50 12.55 -11.34 3.45
C GLY A 50 12.15 -12.37 2.38
N GLN A 51 11.29 -13.33 2.70
CA GLN A 51 10.89 -14.41 1.78
C GLN A 51 10.18 -13.89 0.53
N SER A 52 9.57 -12.69 0.62
CA SER A 52 8.95 -12.00 -0.51
C SER A 52 9.80 -10.86 -1.07
N ALA A 53 11.07 -10.74 -0.69
CA ALA A 53 11.96 -9.70 -1.21
C ALA A 53 12.33 -9.98 -2.67
N ALA A 54 12.39 -8.93 -3.49
CA ALA A 54 12.89 -9.03 -4.85
C ALA A 54 14.40 -9.33 -4.86
N PRO A 55 14.93 -9.98 -5.91
CA PRO A 55 16.37 -10.14 -6.09
C PRO A 55 17.10 -8.79 -6.10
N VAL A 56 18.35 -8.78 -5.61
CA VAL A 56 19.21 -7.59 -5.67
C VAL A 56 19.46 -7.23 -7.13
N ARG A 57 19.21 -5.95 -7.48
CA ARG A 57 19.47 -5.41 -8.82
C ARG A 57 20.52 -4.31 -8.73
N PRO A 58 21.62 -4.37 -9.50
CA PRO A 58 22.60 -3.31 -9.53
C PRO A 58 22.00 -2.02 -10.12
N MET A 59 22.42 -0.88 -9.59
CA MET A 59 22.06 0.44 -10.10
C MET A 59 22.94 0.79 -11.31
N SER A 60 22.38 1.42 -12.35
CA SER A 60 23.17 1.93 -13.47
C SER A 60 24.10 3.07 -13.01
N GLY A 61 25.23 3.26 -13.67
CA GLY A 61 26.17 4.33 -13.34
C GLY A 61 25.54 5.73 -13.45
N GLU A 62 24.64 5.92 -14.41
CA GLU A 62 23.86 7.16 -14.58
C GLU A 62 22.97 7.41 -13.35
N ALA A 63 22.16 6.42 -12.96
CA ALA A 63 21.29 6.54 -11.79
C ALA A 63 22.10 6.76 -10.50
N ALA A 64 23.24 6.07 -10.34
CA ALA A 64 24.15 6.27 -9.22
C ALA A 64 24.70 7.72 -9.18
N SER A 65 25.06 8.28 -10.33
CA SER A 65 25.52 9.66 -10.45
C SER A 65 24.44 10.67 -10.05
N HIS A 66 23.18 10.42 -10.43
CA HIS A 66 22.05 11.25 -10.01
C HIS A 66 21.77 11.17 -8.50
N VAL A 67 21.81 9.96 -7.93
CA VAL A 67 21.64 9.74 -6.48
C VAL A 67 22.72 10.48 -5.70
N TYR A 68 23.98 10.36 -6.12
CA TYR A 68 25.10 11.04 -5.47
C TYR A 68 24.96 12.57 -5.54
N ARG A 69 24.58 13.11 -6.69
CA ARG A 69 24.32 14.56 -6.84
C ARG A 69 23.20 15.04 -5.91
N ARG A 70 22.12 14.25 -5.77
CA ARG A 70 21.02 14.56 -4.84
C ARG A 70 21.49 14.54 -3.38
N TYR A 71 22.33 13.57 -3.02
CA TYR A 71 22.92 13.50 -1.69
C TYR A 71 23.72 14.77 -1.38
N LEU A 72 24.61 15.20 -2.28
CA LEU A 72 25.34 16.45 -2.10
C LEU A 72 24.40 17.65 -1.94
N ARG A 73 23.40 17.77 -2.83
CA ARG A 73 22.41 18.85 -2.79
C ARG A 73 21.60 18.89 -1.48
N SER A 74 21.41 17.75 -0.82
CA SER A 74 20.63 17.70 0.42
C SER A 74 21.23 18.53 1.57
N PHE A 75 22.52 18.87 1.47
CA PHE A 75 23.23 19.73 2.42
C PHE A 75 23.34 21.19 2.00
N ASP A 76 22.88 21.55 0.80
CA ASP A 76 22.93 22.94 0.30
C ASP A 76 21.97 23.86 1.06
N HIS A 77 21.02 23.29 1.81
CA HIS A 77 20.05 24.02 2.61
C HIS A 77 20.24 23.71 4.11
N PRO A 78 20.31 24.73 4.97
CA PRO A 78 20.36 24.52 6.40
C PRO A 78 19.08 23.86 6.90
N LEU A 79 19.20 23.03 7.95
CA LEU A 79 18.03 22.52 8.66
C LEU A 79 17.29 23.71 9.29
N PRO A 80 15.97 23.84 9.09
CA PRO A 80 15.21 24.89 9.74
C PRO A 80 15.17 24.65 11.25
N MET A 81 15.20 25.72 12.04
CA MET A 81 15.07 25.64 13.49
C MET A 81 13.67 25.17 13.92
N PHE A 82 12.66 25.47 13.11
CA PHE A 82 11.27 25.08 13.32
C PHE A 82 10.61 24.76 11.98
N PHE A 83 9.74 23.76 11.94
CA PHE A 83 8.84 23.52 10.81
C PHE A 83 7.54 24.24 11.08
N GLU A 84 7.13 25.14 10.18
CA GLU A 84 5.80 25.73 10.22
C GLU A 84 4.77 24.62 10.00
N ARG A 85 3.81 24.50 10.92
CA ARG A 85 2.66 23.63 10.71
C ARG A 85 1.64 24.41 9.89
N GLU A 86 1.51 24.08 8.61
CA GLU A 86 0.31 24.48 7.86
C GLU A 86 -0.90 23.87 8.57
N SER A 87 -1.67 24.72 9.25
CA SER A 87 -2.95 24.35 9.83
C SER A 87 -3.93 24.10 8.68
N GLY A 88 -3.94 22.88 8.14
CA GLY A 88 -4.86 22.44 7.09
C GLY A 88 -6.33 22.35 7.53
N ILE A 89 -6.71 23.02 8.61
CA ILE A 89 -8.09 23.16 9.07
C ILE A 89 -8.35 24.65 9.17
N ALA A 90 -8.94 25.23 8.11
CA ALA A 90 -9.57 26.53 8.24
C ALA A 90 -10.75 26.39 9.23
N PRO A 91 -10.94 27.31 10.19
CA PRO A 91 -12.16 27.32 10.98
C PRO A 91 -13.32 27.63 10.04
N GLU A 92 -14.27 26.70 9.92
CA GLU A 92 -15.59 26.96 9.35
C GLU A 92 -16.24 28.06 10.22
N GLN A 93 -16.61 29.18 9.59
CA GLN A 93 -17.32 30.30 10.20
C GLN A 93 -18.82 30.01 10.23
#